data_AF-A0A7Y5JGZ5-F1
#
_entry.id   AF-A0A7Y5JGZ5-F1
#
_cell.length_a   1.000
_cell.length_b   1.000
_cell.length_c   1.000
_cell.angle_alpha   90.00
_cell.angle_beta   90.00
_cell.angle_gamma   90.00
#
_symmetry.space_group_name_H-M   'P 1'
#
loop_
_entity.id
_entity.type
_entity.pdbx_description
1 polymer ?
#
loop_
_entity_poly.entity_id
_entity_poly.type
_entity_poly.pdbx_seq_one_letter_code
_entity_poly.pdbx_strand_id
1 'polypeptide(L)'
;GAFAFLAFVVWKSGEGIAAFGLGRPRIILDLVVGFIAFLILFEIYVRALTHSYGLYETPPMPEEQPPAPTGLEMAVLGVALLLNSLAEELAMRGYLMRRLGQLTQSWFVALVAPAVLFGCYHMYGGAGHVLVTSLLGLVFGLLYWLTRRLWPGILCHTLYNMTLYAIDFGFIDWR
;
A
#
# COMPACT_ATOMS: atom_id res chain seq x y z
N GLY A 1 14.12 5.90 -11.66
CA GLY A 1 13.32 5.35 -10.54
C GLY A 1 11.84 5.39 -10.87
N ALA A 2 11.00 4.68 -10.10
CA ALA A 2 9.55 4.54 -10.34
C ALA A 2 8.83 5.88 -10.54
N PHE A 3 9.17 6.91 -9.75
CA PHE A 3 8.64 8.26 -9.91
C PHE A 3 8.95 8.91 -11.25
N ALA A 4 10.17 8.75 -11.77
CA ALA A 4 10.55 9.30 -13.07
C ALA A 4 9.80 8.62 -14.22
N PHE A 5 9.58 7.31 -14.10
CA PHE A 5 8.75 6.56 -15.05
C PHE A 5 7.29 7.01 -15.01
N LEU A 6 6.69 7.11 -13.82
CA LEU A 6 5.31 7.59 -13.67
C LEU A 6 5.16 9.03 -14.17
N ALA A 7 6.10 9.92 -13.85
CA ALA A 7 6.09 11.30 -14.33
C ALA A 7 6.19 11.36 -15.87
N PHE A 8 7.08 10.58 -16.47
CA PHE A 8 7.21 10.49 -17.93
C PHE A 8 5.92 10.00 -18.58
N VAL A 9 5.29 8.97 -18.01
CA VAL A 9 4.07 8.37 -18.55
C VAL A 9 2.87 9.31 -18.42
N VAL A 10 2.73 10.00 -17.27
CA VAL A 10 1.72 11.04 -17.08
C VAL A 10 1.92 12.16 -18.10
N TRP A 11 3.16 12.66 -18.22
CA TRP A 11 3.52 13.70 -19.20
C TRP A 11 3.17 13.27 -20.64
N LYS A 12 3.56 12.05 -21.04
CA LYS A 12 3.30 11.51 -22.38
C LYS A 12 1.80 11.33 -22.67
N SER A 13 0.98 11.09 -21.64
CA SER A 13 -0.46 10.89 -21.80
C SER A 13 -1.25 12.18 -22.05
N GLY A 14 -0.67 13.36 -21.76
CA GLY A 14 -1.39 14.63 -21.81
C GLY A 14 -2.47 14.80 -20.74
N GLU A 15 -2.64 13.81 -19.85
CA GLU A 15 -3.60 13.86 -18.74
C GLU A 15 -2.97 14.50 -17.50
N GLY A 16 -3.73 15.33 -16.79
CA GLY A 16 -3.29 15.88 -15.51
C GLY A 16 -3.25 14.82 -14.39
N ILE A 17 -2.43 15.03 -13.36
CA ILE A 17 -2.28 14.12 -12.20
C ILE A 17 -3.61 13.79 -11.49
N ALA A 18 -4.58 14.71 -11.56
CA ALA A 18 -5.92 14.50 -11.01
C ALA A 18 -6.70 13.38 -11.71
N ALA A 19 -6.41 13.10 -12.99
CA ALA A 19 -7.02 11.99 -13.73
C ALA A 19 -6.65 10.61 -13.15
N PHE A 20 -5.51 10.54 -12.46
CA PHE A 20 -5.02 9.36 -11.77
C PHE A 20 -5.46 9.33 -10.30
N GLY A 21 -6.29 10.29 -9.86
CA GLY A 21 -6.80 10.38 -8.48
C GLY A 21 -5.91 11.17 -7.52
N LEU A 22 -4.81 11.74 -8.00
CA LEU A 22 -3.95 12.67 -7.24
C LEU A 22 -4.44 14.12 -7.42
N GLY A 23 -5.72 14.35 -7.16
CA GLY A 23 -6.34 15.68 -7.17
C GLY A 23 -6.10 16.46 -5.88
N ARG A 24 -6.82 17.58 -5.69
CA ARG A 24 -6.74 18.34 -4.42
C ARG A 24 -7.14 17.46 -3.21
N PRO A 25 -6.35 17.44 -2.12
CA PRO A 25 -6.71 16.73 -0.91
C PRO A 25 -7.94 17.36 -0.25
N ARG A 26 -8.77 16.51 0.35
CA ARG A 26 -9.91 16.85 1.21
C ARG A 26 -9.50 16.37 2.59
N ILE A 27 -8.65 17.17 3.22
CA ILE A 27 -7.82 16.76 4.37
C ILE A 27 -8.61 15.93 5.37
N ILE A 28 -9.72 16.45 5.90
CA ILE A 28 -10.52 15.74 6.93
C ILE A 28 -11.07 14.40 6.40
N LEU A 29 -11.67 14.41 5.21
CA LEU A 29 -12.26 13.19 4.64
C LEU A 29 -11.19 12.15 4.33
N ASP A 30 -10.05 12.57 3.77
CA ASP A 30 -8.95 11.67 3.43
C ASP A 30 -8.33 11.05 4.68
N LEU A 31 -8.16 11.85 5.74
CA LEU A 31 -7.69 11.40 7.04
C LEU A 31 -8.65 10.38 7.65
N VAL A 32 -9.94 10.71 7.73
CA VAL A 32 -10.95 9.82 8.34
C VAL A 32 -11.08 8.51 7.57
N VAL A 33 -11.24 8.59 6.24
CA VAL A 33 -11.42 7.40 5.41
C VAL A 33 -10.15 6.55 5.41
N GLY A 34 -8.97 7.17 5.27
CA GLY A 34 -7.71 6.45 5.29
C GLY A 34 -7.43 5.78 6.63
N PHE A 35 -7.73 6.46 7.74
CA PHE A 35 -7.55 5.90 9.08
C PHE A 35 -8.53 4.75 9.37
N ILE A 36 -9.81 4.88 9.01
CA ILE A 36 -10.79 3.79 9.15
C ILE A 36 -10.37 2.58 8.30
N ALA A 37 -9.96 2.81 7.04
CA ALA A 37 -9.46 1.75 6.17
C ALA A 37 -8.23 1.06 6.78
N PHE A 38 -7.33 1.83 7.40
CA PHE A 38 -6.16 1.28 8.09
C PHE A 38 -6.57 0.37 9.25
N LEU A 39 -7.47 0.81 10.12
CA LEU A 39 -7.94 -0.02 11.25
C LEU A 39 -8.55 -1.34 10.78
N ILE A 40 -9.39 -1.30 9.74
CA ILE A 40 -10.02 -2.49 9.17
C ILE A 40 -8.96 -3.43 8.57
N LEU A 41 -8.02 -2.89 7.79
CA LEU A 41 -6.98 -3.68 7.15
C LEU A 41 -6.00 -4.28 8.15
N PHE A 42 -5.63 -3.51 9.16
CA PHE A 42 -4.75 -3.97 10.22
C PHE A 42 -5.39 -5.11 11.02
N GLU A 43 -6.68 -4.99 11.35
CA GLU A 43 -7.43 -6.06 12.00
C GLU A 43 -7.51 -7.34 11.14
N ILE A 44 -7.76 -7.20 9.83
CA ILE A 44 -7.75 -8.33 8.90
C ILE A 44 -6.38 -8.98 8.85
N TYR A 45 -5.31 -8.18 8.81
CA TYR A 45 -3.93 -8.68 8.79
C TYR A 45 -3.59 -9.47 10.05
N VAL A 46 -3.89 -8.93 11.23
CA VAL A 46 -3.67 -9.61 12.51
C VAL A 46 -4.43 -10.93 12.56
N ARG A 47 -5.71 -10.95 12.17
CA ARG A 47 -6.51 -12.19 12.11
C ARG A 47 -5.96 -13.20 11.11
N ALA A 48 -5.52 -12.74 9.94
CA ALA A 48 -4.97 -13.59 8.90
C ALA A 48 -3.66 -14.25 9.37
N LEU A 49 -2.79 -13.51 10.06
CA LEU A 49 -1.58 -14.06 10.68
C LEU A 49 -1.93 -15.11 11.73
N THR A 50 -2.79 -14.78 12.69
CA THR A 50 -3.16 -15.68 13.80
C THR A 50 -3.87 -16.95 13.33
N HIS A 51 -4.65 -16.88 12.24
CA HIS A 51 -5.38 -18.02 11.68
C HIS A 51 -4.73 -18.65 10.45
N SER A 52 -3.50 -18.29 10.09
CA SER A 52 -2.82 -18.80 8.90
C SER A 52 -2.46 -20.30 8.96
N TYR A 53 -2.78 -21.02 10.05
CA TYR A 53 -2.49 -22.46 10.24
C TYR A 53 -1.05 -22.86 9.88
N GLY A 54 -0.07 -21.99 10.14
CA GLY A 54 1.35 -22.25 9.83
C GLY A 54 1.77 -21.97 8.38
N LEU A 55 0.91 -21.37 7.54
CA LEU A 55 1.26 -20.93 6.18
C LEU A 55 2.10 -19.65 6.15
N TYR A 56 2.18 -18.95 7.28
CA TYR A 56 2.99 -17.75 7.45
C TYR A 56 4.13 -18.07 8.42
N GLU A 57 5.30 -18.33 7.88
CA GLU A 57 6.52 -18.40 8.70
C GLU A 57 6.88 -16.96 9.08
N THR A 58 6.75 -16.62 10.36
CA THR A 58 7.35 -15.39 10.86
C THR A 58 8.85 -15.51 10.64
N PRO A 59 9.50 -14.56 9.93
CA PRO A 59 10.94 -14.55 9.85
C PRO A 59 11.51 -14.63 11.27
N PRO A 60 12.57 -15.43 11.51
CA PRO A 60 13.22 -15.44 12.81
C PRO A 60 13.61 -13.99 13.13
N MET A 61 13.22 -13.53 14.32
CA MET A 61 13.65 -12.23 14.79
C MET A 61 15.18 -12.19 14.76
N PRO A 62 15.80 -11.11 14.28
CA PRO A 62 17.25 -10.96 14.35
C PRO A 62 17.73 -11.24 15.77
N GLU A 63 18.76 -12.07 15.90
CA GLU A 63 19.36 -12.42 17.20
C GLU A 63 19.90 -11.17 17.92
N GLU A 64 20.28 -10.16 17.13
CA GLU A 64 20.68 -8.84 17.60
C GLU A 64 19.69 -7.79 17.04
N GLN A 65 18.94 -7.13 17.93
CA GLN A 65 18.10 -6.01 17.54
C GLN A 65 18.99 -4.82 17.14
N PRO A 66 18.71 -4.16 16.00
CA PRO A 66 19.40 -2.93 15.66
C PRO A 66 19.19 -1.87 16.75
N PRO A 67 20.15 -0.94 16.95
CA PRO A 67 19.95 0.16 17.89
C PRO A 67 18.70 0.96 17.49
N ALA A 68 17.99 1.47 18.50
CA ALA A 68 16.81 2.27 18.26
C ALA A 68 17.16 3.48 17.38
N PRO A 69 16.43 3.70 16.26
CA PRO A 69 16.67 4.86 15.40
C PRO A 69 16.51 6.17 16.16
N THR A 70 17.38 7.12 15.86
CA THR A 70 17.29 8.51 16.29
C THR A 70 16.02 9.19 15.77
N GLY A 71 15.64 10.32 16.37
CA GLY A 71 14.48 11.10 15.89
C GLY A 71 14.62 11.56 14.43
N LEU A 72 15.85 11.83 13.97
CA LEU A 72 16.10 12.16 12.57
C LEU A 72 15.91 10.95 11.65
N GLU A 73 16.42 9.78 12.03
CA GLU A 73 16.24 8.54 11.25
C GLU A 73 14.76 8.17 11.15
N MET A 74 14.00 8.32 12.25
CA MET A 74 12.55 8.11 12.24
C MET A 74 11.82 9.09 11.31
N ALA A 75 12.22 10.37 11.30
CA ALA A 75 11.63 11.35 10.40
C ALA A 75 11.95 11.05 8.92
N VAL A 76 13.21 10.71 8.62
CA VAL A 76 13.64 10.32 7.27
C VAL A 76 12.89 9.06 6.81
N LEU A 77 12.78 8.07 7.68
CA LEU A 77 12.02 6.86 7.43
C LEU A 77 10.55 7.16 7.15
N GLY A 78 9.90 7.99 7.98
CA GLY A 78 8.49 8.34 7.78
C GLY A 78 8.24 8.99 6.42
N VAL A 79 9.14 9.88 5.98
CA VAL A 79 9.09 10.46 4.63
C VAL A 79 9.33 9.39 3.56
N ALA A 80 10.29 8.50 3.74
CA ALA A 80 10.58 7.43 2.80
C ALA A 80 9.38 6.47 2.62
N LEU A 81 8.73 6.07 3.72
CA LEU A 81 7.54 5.23 3.71
C LEU A 81 6.34 5.92 3.04
N LEU A 82 6.17 7.22 3.28
CA LEU A 82 5.13 8.02 2.60
C LEU A 82 5.38 8.06 1.09
N LEU A 83 6.62 8.32 0.67
CA LEU A 83 6.97 8.37 -0.75
C LEU A 83 6.83 6.98 -1.39
N ASN A 84 7.24 5.91 -0.72
CA ASN A 84 7.05 4.55 -1.22
C ASN A 84 5.57 4.24 -1.45
N SER A 85 4.74 4.50 -0.43
CA SER A 85 3.29 4.29 -0.48
C SER A 85 2.66 5.13 -1.59
N LEU A 86 3.07 6.40 -1.74
CA LEU A 86 2.64 7.27 -2.84
C LEU A 86 2.97 6.68 -4.21
N ALA A 87 4.19 6.18 -4.41
CA ALA A 87 4.61 5.60 -5.68
C ALA A 87 3.81 4.35 -6.04
N GLU A 88 3.62 3.45 -5.07
CA GLU A 88 2.89 2.20 -5.27
C GLU A 88 1.40 2.44 -5.52
N GLU A 89 0.74 3.30 -4.74
CA GLU A 89 -0.66 3.67 -4.97
C GLU A 89 -0.85 4.34 -6.33
N LEU A 90 0.03 5.26 -6.71
CA LEU A 90 -0.05 5.93 -7.99
C LEU A 90 0.18 4.96 -9.15
N ALA A 91 1.14 4.05 -9.05
CA ALA A 91 1.42 3.05 -10.07
C ALA A 91 0.28 2.04 -10.23
N MET A 92 -0.16 1.45 -9.12
CA MET A 92 -1.13 0.35 -9.15
C MET A 92 -2.55 0.88 -9.35
N ARG A 93 -3.00 1.85 -8.53
CA ARG A 93 -4.39 2.31 -8.50
C ARG A 93 -4.60 3.46 -9.47
N GLY A 94 -3.73 4.46 -9.41
CA GLY A 94 -3.84 5.63 -10.25
C GLY A 94 -3.67 5.30 -11.73
N TYR A 95 -2.57 4.62 -12.07
CA TYR A 95 -2.19 4.34 -13.45
C TYR A 95 -2.72 2.99 -13.95
N LEU A 96 -2.32 1.88 -13.34
CA LEU A 96 -2.57 0.55 -13.92
C LEU A 96 -4.06 0.19 -13.93
N MET A 97 -4.81 0.42 -12.84
CA MET A 97 -6.26 0.21 -12.84
C MET A 97 -6.95 1.06 -13.93
N ARG A 98 -6.56 2.33 -14.08
CA ARG A 98 -7.12 3.23 -15.10
C ARG A 98 -6.85 2.71 -16.51
N ARG A 99 -5.61 2.33 -16.81
CA ARG A 99 -5.22 1.85 -18.15
C ARG A 99 -5.84 0.51 -18.49
N LEU A 100 -5.88 -0.43 -17.54
CA LEU A 100 -6.56 -1.71 -17.75
C LEU A 100 -8.07 -1.52 -17.94
N GLY A 101 -8.69 -0.60 -17.20
CA GLY A 101 -10.09 -0.24 -17.40
C GLY A 101 -10.36 0.33 -18.80
N GLN A 102 -9.47 1.19 -19.30
CA GLN A 102 -9.56 1.74 -20.66
C GLN A 102 -9.33 0.68 -21.74
N LEU A 103 -8.36 -0.22 -21.54
CA LEU A 103 -8.00 -1.24 -22.52
C LEU A 103 -9.04 -2.37 -22.61
N THR A 104 -9.51 -2.84 -21.45
CA THR A 104 -10.34 -4.05 -21.37
C THR A 104 -11.82 -3.75 -21.24
N GLN A 105 -12.19 -2.50 -20.91
CA GLN A 105 -13.56 -2.10 -20.59
C GLN A 105 -14.19 -2.93 -19.45
N SER A 106 -13.37 -3.60 -18.63
CA SER A 106 -13.81 -4.46 -17.55
C SER A 106 -13.32 -3.92 -16.21
N TRP A 107 -14.27 -3.54 -15.35
CA TRP A 107 -13.97 -3.12 -13.99
C TRP A 107 -13.33 -4.25 -13.16
N PHE A 108 -13.72 -5.50 -13.44
CA PHE A 108 -13.18 -6.67 -12.75
C PHE A 108 -11.70 -6.86 -13.08
N VAL A 109 -11.32 -6.82 -14.37
CA VAL A 109 -9.92 -6.93 -14.77
C VAL A 109 -9.10 -5.75 -14.26
N ALA A 110 -9.65 -4.54 -14.35
CA ALA A 110 -9.03 -3.33 -13.84
C ALA A 110 -8.78 -3.36 -12.33
N LEU A 111 -9.55 -4.13 -11.56
CA LEU A 111 -9.37 -4.27 -10.10
C LEU A 111 -8.48 -5.45 -9.73
N VAL A 112 -8.77 -6.63 -10.28
CA VAL A 112 -8.15 -7.89 -9.86
C VAL A 112 -6.72 -8.02 -10.36
N ALA A 113 -6.44 -7.66 -11.62
CA ALA A 113 -5.10 -7.83 -12.17
C ALA A 113 -4.05 -6.96 -11.46
N PRO A 114 -4.29 -5.66 -11.17
CA PRO A 114 -3.35 -4.86 -10.38
C PRO A 114 -3.14 -5.39 -8.96
N ALA A 115 -4.19 -5.93 -8.34
CA ALA A 115 -4.08 -6.50 -7.00
C ALA A 115 -3.20 -7.76 -6.97
N VAL A 116 -3.38 -8.67 -7.93
CA VAL A 116 -2.52 -9.86 -8.08
C VAL A 116 -1.08 -9.45 -8.38
N LEU A 117 -0.88 -8.49 -9.29
CA LEU A 117 0.47 -7.99 -9.61
C LEU A 117 1.14 -7.33 -8.40
N PHE A 118 0.37 -6.62 -7.57
CA PHE A 118 0.86 -6.07 -6.32
C PHE A 118 1.32 -7.18 -5.38
N GLY A 119 0.57 -8.28 -5.25
CA GLY A 119 1.04 -9.41 -4.45
C GLY A 119 2.28 -10.10 -5.02
N CYS A 120 2.34 -10.32 -6.34
CA CYS A 120 3.51 -10.89 -7.01
C CYS A 120 4.77 -10.04 -6.81
N TYR A 121 4.65 -8.72 -6.79
CA TYR A 121 5.76 -7.81 -6.47
C TYR A 121 6.34 -8.06 -5.06
N HIS A 122 5.54 -8.58 -4.14
CA HIS A 122 5.93 -8.92 -2.76
C HIS A 122 6.29 -10.41 -2.57
N MET A 123 6.62 -11.13 -3.65
CA MET A 123 6.93 -12.56 -3.58
C MET A 123 8.14 -12.91 -2.71
N TYR A 124 9.00 -11.94 -2.39
CA TYR A 124 10.13 -12.12 -1.50
C TYR A 124 9.72 -12.56 -0.08
N GLY A 125 8.48 -12.31 0.34
CA GLY A 125 7.94 -12.77 1.62
C GLY A 125 7.33 -14.18 1.58
N GLY A 126 7.42 -14.89 0.46
CA GLY A 126 6.83 -16.23 0.29
C GLY A 126 5.35 -16.22 -0.12
N ALA A 127 4.79 -17.41 -0.36
CA ALA A 127 3.46 -17.57 -0.95
C ALA A 127 2.32 -17.01 -0.07
N GLY A 128 2.40 -17.19 1.26
CA GLY A 128 1.44 -16.60 2.20
C GLY A 128 1.44 -15.07 2.13
N HIS A 129 2.62 -14.46 2.04
CA HIS A 129 2.76 -13.01 1.89
C HIS A 129 2.17 -12.51 0.58
N VAL A 130 2.38 -13.22 -0.54
CA VAL A 130 1.77 -12.90 -1.85
C VAL A 130 0.25 -12.89 -1.76
N LEU A 131 -0.35 -13.87 -1.08
CA LEU A 131 -1.81 -13.93 -0.92
C LEU A 131 -2.33 -12.75 -0.11
N VAL A 132 -1.72 -12.49 1.05
CA VAL A 132 -2.11 -11.38 1.94
C VAL A 132 -1.96 -10.02 1.23
N THR A 133 -0.82 -9.78 0.57
CA THR A 133 -0.59 -8.54 -0.17
C THR A 133 -1.49 -8.41 -1.39
N SER A 134 -1.87 -9.51 -2.06
CA SER A 134 -2.88 -9.46 -3.12
C SER A 134 -4.25 -9.03 -2.58
N LEU A 135 -4.65 -9.52 -1.41
CA LEU A 135 -5.91 -9.13 -0.76
C LEU A 135 -5.88 -7.66 -0.32
N LEU A 136 -4.79 -7.19 0.27
CA LEU A 136 -4.57 -5.75 0.53
C LEU A 136 -4.65 -4.95 -0.77
N GLY A 137 -4.02 -5.47 -1.82
CA GLY A 137 -4.10 -5.01 -3.21
C GLY A 137 -5.54 -4.70 -3.64
N LEU A 138 -6.42 -5.69 -3.46
CA LEU A 138 -7.85 -5.60 -3.78
C LEU A 138 -8.57 -4.57 -2.93
N VAL A 139 -8.35 -4.55 -1.61
CA VAL A 139 -9.04 -3.60 -0.71
C VAL A 139 -8.66 -2.16 -1.04
N PHE A 140 -7.39 -1.87 -1.24
CA PHE A 140 -6.93 -0.55 -1.69
C PHE A 140 -7.48 -0.21 -3.08
N GLY A 141 -7.57 -1.19 -3.98
CA GLY A 141 -8.21 -1.03 -5.29
C GLY A 141 -9.69 -0.66 -5.18
N LEU A 142 -10.44 -1.32 -4.29
CA LEU A 142 -11.84 -1.00 -4.01
C LEU A 142 -11.98 0.39 -3.38
N LEU A 143 -11.11 0.74 -2.42
CA LEU A 143 -11.07 2.06 -1.81
C LEU A 143 -10.87 3.15 -2.88
N TYR A 144 -9.93 2.94 -3.80
CA TYR A 144 -9.72 3.84 -4.93
C TYR A 144 -10.93 3.88 -5.87
N TRP A 145 -11.54 2.73 -6.18
CA TRP A 145 -12.69 2.67 -7.07
C TRP A 145 -13.90 3.44 -6.52
N LEU A 146 -14.14 3.35 -5.20
CA LEU A 146 -15.23 4.03 -4.49
C LEU A 146 -14.98 5.52 -4.31
N THR A 147 -13.74 5.91 -3.97
CA THR A 147 -13.42 7.31 -3.66
C THR A 147 -12.96 8.10 -4.88
N ARG A 148 -12.43 7.42 -5.90
CA ARG A 148 -11.68 7.97 -7.06
C ARG A 148 -10.51 8.86 -6.66
N ARG A 149 -9.94 8.63 -5.47
CA ARG A 149 -8.93 9.49 -4.85
C ARG A 149 -7.85 8.62 -4.24
N LEU A 150 -6.58 9.01 -4.44
CA LEU A 150 -5.45 8.25 -3.92
C LEU A 150 -5.12 8.60 -2.47
N TRP A 151 -5.40 9.82 -2.01
CA TRP A 151 -5.02 10.31 -0.68
C TRP A 151 -5.43 9.38 0.49
N PRO A 152 -6.68 8.86 0.56
CA PRO A 152 -7.04 7.93 1.63
C PRO A 152 -6.22 6.63 1.60
N GLY A 153 -5.99 6.09 0.39
CA GLY A 153 -5.18 4.88 0.19
C GLY A 153 -3.71 5.10 0.57
N ILE A 154 -3.12 6.22 0.13
CA ILE A 154 -1.75 6.60 0.45
C ILE A 154 -1.55 6.71 1.97
N LEU A 155 -2.48 7.38 2.66
CA LEU A 155 -2.43 7.50 4.11
C LEU A 155 -2.52 6.13 4.79
N CYS A 156 -3.53 5.34 4.42
CA CYS A 156 -3.75 4.02 4.97
C CYS A 156 -2.52 3.11 4.80
N HIS A 157 -1.95 3.09 3.59
CA HIS A 157 -0.76 2.32 3.26
C HIS A 157 0.49 2.82 4.02
N THR A 158 0.67 4.14 4.14
CA THR A 158 1.78 4.71 4.91
C THR A 158 1.70 4.30 6.38
N LEU A 159 0.51 4.39 6.99
CA LEU A 159 0.29 3.97 8.38
C LEU A 159 0.55 2.48 8.54
N TYR A 160 0.07 1.66 7.61
CA TYR A 160 0.30 0.22 7.60
C TYR A 160 1.81 -0.11 7.60
N ASN A 161 2.58 0.52 6.69
CA ASN A 161 4.02 0.32 6.62
C ASN A 161 4.76 0.83 7.86
N MET A 162 4.32 1.95 8.44
CA MET A 162 4.85 2.44 9.71
C MET A 162 4.61 1.46 10.86
N THR A 163 3.42 0.85 10.94
CA THR A 163 3.11 -0.14 11.97
C THR A 163 3.93 -1.41 11.81
N LEU A 164 4.08 -1.93 10.60
CA LEU A 164 4.95 -3.09 10.34
C LEU A 164 6.40 -2.80 10.75
N TYR A 165 6.93 -1.64 10.38
CA TYR A 165 8.27 -1.24 10.80
C TYR A 165 8.38 -1.12 12.32
N ALA A 166 7.37 -0.54 12.99
CA ALA A 166 7.37 -0.43 14.44
C ALA A 166 7.36 -1.80 15.14
N ILE A 167 6.70 -2.80 14.55
CA ILE A 167 6.73 -4.19 15.00
C ILE A 167 8.12 -4.79 14.79
N ASP A 168 8.71 -4.65 13.60
CA ASP A 168 10.02 -5.23 13.27
C ASP A 168 11.15 -4.70 14.18
N PHE A 169 11.02 -3.46 14.65
CA PHE A 169 11.96 -2.84 15.60
C PHE A 169 11.59 -3.04 17.08
N GLY A 170 10.50 -3.75 17.37
CA GLY A 170 10.05 -4.05 18.73
C GLY A 170 9.49 -2.85 19.51
N PHE A 171 9.07 -1.79 18.81
CA PHE A 171 8.37 -0.66 19.43
C PHE A 171 6.90 -0.98 19.77
N ILE A 172 6.32 -1.96 19.07
CA ILE A 172 4.95 -2.43 19.29
C ILE A 172 5.00 -3.94 19.54
N ASP A 173 4.62 -4.36 20.74
CA ASP A 173 4.28 -5.74 21.00
C ASP A 173 2.81 -5.97 20.62
N TRP A 174 2.58 -6.95 19.75
CA TRP A 174 1.26 -7.28 19.22
C TRP A 174 0.88 -8.75 19.51
N ARG A 175 1.71 -9.46 20.28
CA ARG A 175 1.47 -10.83 20.76
C ARG A 175 0.59 -10.87 22.01
#